data_AF-A0A1F6YJ83-F1
#
_entry.id   AF-A0A1F6YJ83-F1
#
_cell.length_a   1.000
_cell.length_b   1.000
_cell.length_c   1.000
_cell.angle_alpha   90.00
_cell.angle_beta   90.00
_cell.angle_gamma   90.00
#
_symmetry.space_group_name_H-M   'P 1'
#
loop_
_entity.id
_entity.type
_entity.pdbx_description
1 polymer ?
#
loop_
_entity_poly.entity_id
_entity_poly.type
_entity_poly.pdbx_seq_one_letter_code
_entity_poly.pdbx_strand_id
1 'polypeptide(L)'
;MNKKSGGNLFLAGIFGAIAGAIGGLLLAPQSGKETREDIARISKELANKMKTKAVDTKKKVMDVFGETSQAAVDKYTEIRTAVTDKLAALKNAGNNIDKDKYGEVVDQVVDGFKDDFKATKAGAKKMAKLLKNDWNKVKSALN
;
A
#
# COMPACT_ATOMS: atom_id res chain seq x y z
N MET A 1 35.52 -5.41 -2.32
CA MET A 1 34.65 -5.42 -1.12
C MET A 1 33.41 -4.57 -1.41
N ASN A 2 32.26 -5.22 -1.64
CA ASN A 2 31.01 -4.55 -2.06
C ASN A 2 30.19 -4.14 -0.83
N LYS A 3 30.29 -2.87 -0.43
CA LYS A 3 29.58 -2.32 0.74
C LYS A 3 28.15 -1.96 0.34
N LYS A 4 27.21 -2.92 0.43
CA LYS A 4 25.78 -2.70 0.11
C LYS A 4 24.83 -3.44 1.06
N SER A 5 25.17 -3.54 2.34
CA SER A 5 24.44 -4.39 3.30
C SER A 5 23.54 -3.64 4.28
N GLY A 6 23.50 -2.30 4.25
CA GLY A 6 22.68 -1.51 5.19
C GLY A 6 21.20 -1.34 4.76
N GLY A 7 20.95 -1.21 3.45
CA GLY A 7 19.59 -0.96 2.93
C GLY A 7 18.65 -2.17 3.07
N ASN A 8 19.17 -3.39 2.92
CA ASN A 8 18.35 -4.60 3.04
C ASN A 8 17.92 -4.88 4.49
N LEU A 9 18.74 -4.52 5.47
CA LEU A 9 18.41 -4.73 6.89
C LEU A 9 17.38 -3.72 7.40
N PHE A 10 17.51 -2.45 6.99
CA PHE A 10 16.52 -1.41 7.32
C PHE A 10 15.15 -1.71 6.70
N LEU A 11 15.13 -2.07 5.41
CA LEU A 11 13.91 -2.50 4.74
C LEU A 11 13.32 -3.74 5.42
N ALA A 12 14.13 -4.78 5.70
CA ALA A 12 13.67 -5.98 6.41
C ALA A 12 13.07 -5.66 7.79
N GLY A 13 13.62 -4.69 8.52
CA GLY A 13 13.07 -4.20 9.79
C GLY A 13 11.67 -3.59 9.63
N ILE A 14 11.48 -2.73 8.63
CA ILE A 14 10.17 -2.12 8.30
C ILE A 14 9.14 -3.21 7.94
N PHE A 15 9.52 -4.10 7.02
CA PHE A 15 8.65 -5.21 6.59
C PHE A 15 8.24 -6.08 7.78
N GLY A 16 9.20 -6.39 8.66
CA GLY A 16 8.99 -7.16 9.88
C GLY A 16 8.04 -6.47 10.85
N ALA A 17 8.17 -5.15 11.04
CA ALA A 17 7.30 -4.38 11.95
C ALA A 17 5.85 -4.33 11.44
N ILE A 18 5.62 -4.03 10.17
CA ILE A 18 4.27 -4.00 9.58
C ILE A 18 3.64 -5.40 9.60
N ALA A 19 4.40 -6.43 9.21
CA ALA A 19 3.91 -7.81 9.26
C ALA A 19 3.63 -8.27 10.69
N GLY A 20 4.48 -7.89 11.65
CA GLY A 20 4.29 -8.17 13.07
C GLY A 20 3.06 -7.50 13.67
N ALA A 21 2.76 -6.25 13.29
CA ALA A 21 1.55 -5.56 13.73
C ALA A 21 0.27 -6.23 13.20
N ILE A 22 0.25 -6.57 11.90
CA ILE A 22 -0.89 -7.29 11.29
C ILE A 22 -1.01 -8.69 11.89
N GLY A 23 0.10 -9.41 12.04
CA GLY A 23 0.13 -10.73 12.67
C GLY A 23 -0.33 -10.70 14.13
N GLY A 24 0.09 -9.69 14.89
CA GLY A 24 -0.36 -9.47 16.27
C GLY A 24 -1.85 -9.19 16.37
N LEU A 25 -2.42 -8.43 15.43
CA LEU A 25 -3.86 -8.21 15.34
C LEU A 25 -4.62 -9.52 15.07
N LEU A 26 -4.11 -10.37 14.16
CA LEU A 26 -4.72 -11.67 13.86
C LEU A 26 -4.65 -12.65 15.05
N LEU A 27 -3.65 -12.53 15.91
CA LEU A 27 -3.48 -13.34 17.11
C LEU A 27 -4.27 -12.79 18.31
N ALA A 28 -4.81 -11.57 18.24
CA ALA A 28 -5.57 -10.97 19.32
C ALA A 28 -6.99 -11.56 19.44
N PRO A 29 -7.55 -11.73 20.65
CA PRO A 29 -8.80 -12.46 20.88
C PRO A 29 -10.07 -11.84 20.27
N GLN A 30 -10.11 -10.54 19.97
CA GLN A 30 -11.28 -9.87 19.35
C GLN A 30 -11.37 -10.00 17.81
N SER A 31 -10.40 -10.66 17.17
CA SER A 31 -10.13 -10.62 15.72
C SER A 31 -11.18 -11.26 14.79
N GLY A 32 -12.27 -11.81 15.32
CA GLY A 32 -13.20 -12.66 14.57
C GLY A 32 -14.11 -11.90 13.60
N LYS A 33 -15.10 -11.17 14.12
CA LYS A 33 -16.18 -10.58 13.32
C LYS A 33 -16.10 -9.06 13.28
N GLU A 34 -16.04 -8.43 14.46
CA GLU A 34 -15.96 -6.97 14.59
C GLU A 34 -14.71 -6.41 13.89
N THR A 35 -13.56 -7.06 14.06
CA THR A 35 -12.32 -6.66 13.37
C THR A 35 -12.44 -6.72 11.85
N ARG A 36 -13.10 -7.74 11.29
CA ARG A 36 -13.30 -7.83 9.84
C ARG A 36 -14.22 -6.74 9.33
N GLU A 37 -15.29 -6.45 10.07
CA GLU A 37 -16.24 -5.39 9.74
C GLU A 37 -15.56 -4.01 9.79
N ASP A 38 -14.75 -3.74 10.82
CA ASP A 38 -14.01 -2.49 10.94
C ASP A 38 -12.93 -2.31 9.87
N ILE A 39 -12.15 -3.35 9.58
CA ILE A 39 -11.18 -3.32 8.48
C ILE A 39 -11.90 -3.04 7.17
N ALA A 40 -13.02 -3.72 6.89
CA ALA A 40 -13.79 -3.49 5.66
C ALA A 40 -14.34 -2.06 5.58
N ARG A 41 -14.77 -1.48 6.71
CA ARG A 41 -15.23 -0.08 6.80
C ARG A 41 -14.09 0.89 6.51
N ILE A 42 -12.96 0.75 7.19
CA ILE A 42 -11.79 1.63 7.00
C ILE A 42 -11.23 1.48 5.58
N SER A 43 -11.12 0.26 5.06
CA SER A 43 -10.71 0.00 3.68
C SER A 43 -11.64 0.67 2.67
N LYS A 44 -12.97 0.61 2.88
CA LYS A 44 -13.94 1.33 2.02
C LYS A 44 -13.76 2.84 2.09
N GLU A 45 -13.57 3.42 3.27
CA GLU A 45 -13.35 4.86 3.43
C GLU A 45 -12.07 5.33 2.73
N LEU A 46 -10.96 4.61 2.94
CA LEU A 46 -9.69 4.82 2.23
C LEU A 46 -9.87 4.69 0.72
N ALA A 47 -10.48 3.62 0.24
CA ALA A 47 -10.71 3.39 -1.19
C ALA A 47 -11.56 4.51 -1.82
N ASN A 48 -12.62 4.95 -1.13
CA ASN A 48 -13.49 6.03 -1.59
C ASN A 48 -12.74 7.38 -1.66
N LYS A 49 -11.90 7.69 -0.66
CA LYS A 49 -11.09 8.93 -0.66
C LYS A 49 -9.96 8.89 -1.68
N MET A 50 -9.39 7.72 -1.95
CA MET A 50 -8.36 7.53 -2.98
C MET A 50 -8.92 7.35 -4.40
N LYS A 51 -10.24 7.22 -4.54
CA LYS A 51 -10.91 7.03 -5.82
C LYS A 51 -10.56 8.18 -6.76
N THR A 52 -10.15 7.84 -7.97
CA THR A 52 -9.78 8.79 -9.03
C THR A 52 -10.71 8.64 -10.21
N LYS A 53 -10.85 9.69 -11.03
CA LYS A 53 -11.65 9.61 -12.25
C LYS A 53 -11.10 8.49 -13.15
N ALA A 54 -11.98 7.81 -13.88
CA ALA A 54 -11.57 6.73 -14.77
C ALA A 54 -10.49 7.14 -15.78
N VAL A 55 -10.57 8.38 -16.29
CA VAL A 55 -9.57 8.97 -17.19
C VAL A 55 -8.21 9.10 -16.51
N ASP A 56 -8.17 9.57 -15.27
CA ASP A 56 -6.94 9.69 -14.49
C ASP A 56 -6.35 8.32 -14.16
N THR A 57 -7.20 7.33 -13.87
CA THR A 57 -6.77 5.95 -13.64
C THR A 57 -6.09 5.38 -14.88
N LYS A 58 -6.70 5.50 -16.07
CA LYS A 58 -6.07 5.06 -17.33
C LYS A 58 -4.71 5.74 -17.55
N LYS A 59 -4.62 7.05 -17.32
CA LYS A 59 -3.36 7.79 -17.45
C LYS A 59 -2.29 7.30 -16.46
N LYS A 60 -2.65 7.12 -15.19
CA LYS A 60 -1.73 6.59 -14.17
C LYS A 60 -1.27 5.17 -14.48
N VAL A 61 -2.17 4.31 -14.94
CA VAL A 61 -1.86 2.94 -15.36
C VAL A 61 -0.87 2.97 -16.54
N MET A 62 -1.13 3.80 -17.55
CA MET A 62 -0.21 4.01 -18.67
C MET A 62 1.15 4.55 -18.22
N ASP A 63 1.18 5.50 -17.28
CA ASP A 63 2.43 6.07 -16.76
C ASP A 63 3.27 5.00 -16.04
N VAL A 64 2.62 4.10 -15.30
CA VAL A 64 3.27 3.06 -14.47
C VAL A 64 3.67 1.83 -15.29
N PHE A 65 2.74 1.30 -16.10
CA PHE A 65 2.89 0.05 -16.83
C PHE A 65 3.25 0.22 -18.31
N GLY A 66 3.16 1.44 -18.84
CA GLY A 66 3.39 1.73 -20.26
C GLY A 66 2.23 1.34 -21.18
N GLU A 67 1.14 0.80 -20.62
CA GLU A 67 -0.02 0.31 -21.35
C GLU A 67 -1.29 0.46 -20.51
N THR A 68 -2.45 0.30 -21.13
CA THR A 68 -3.76 0.31 -20.45
C THR A 68 -4.51 -1.00 -20.63
N SER A 69 -3.77 -2.12 -20.68
CA SER A 69 -4.36 -3.46 -20.74
C SER A 69 -5.20 -3.73 -19.49
N GLN A 70 -6.19 -4.63 -19.58
CA GLN A 70 -7.00 -5.00 -18.42
C GLN A 70 -6.10 -5.53 -17.29
N ALA A 71 -5.10 -6.36 -17.63
CA ALA A 71 -4.11 -6.85 -16.67
C ALA A 71 -3.32 -5.71 -15.98
N ALA A 72 -2.93 -4.65 -16.70
CA ALA A 72 -2.25 -3.51 -16.08
C ALA A 72 -3.18 -2.71 -15.16
N VAL A 73 -4.45 -2.56 -15.53
CA VAL A 73 -5.47 -1.92 -14.68
C VAL A 73 -5.73 -2.75 -13.41
N ASP A 74 -5.81 -4.07 -13.56
CA ASP A 74 -6.03 -5.01 -12.46
C ASP A 74 -4.86 -4.96 -11.47
N LYS A 75 -3.62 -5.08 -11.96
CA LYS A 75 -2.40 -4.96 -11.13
C LYS A 75 -2.30 -3.61 -10.43
N TYR A 76 -2.58 -2.52 -11.14
CA TYR A 76 -2.60 -1.18 -10.54
C TYR A 76 -3.62 -1.07 -9.40
N THR A 77 -4.80 -1.67 -9.60
CA THR A 77 -5.87 -1.69 -8.60
C THR A 77 -5.50 -2.57 -7.42
N GLU A 78 -4.92 -3.74 -7.67
CA GLU A 78 -4.46 -4.69 -6.65
C GLU A 78 -3.42 -4.06 -5.72
N ILE A 79 -2.42 -3.36 -6.27
CA ILE A 79 -1.43 -2.63 -5.46
C ILE A 79 -2.10 -1.57 -4.58
N ARG A 80 -3.07 -0.82 -5.13
CA ARG A 80 -3.82 0.20 -4.37
C ARG A 80 -4.65 -0.42 -3.24
N THR A 81 -5.30 -1.55 -3.52
CA THR A 81 -6.08 -2.31 -2.55
C THR A 81 -5.18 -2.84 -1.46
N ALA A 82 -4.05 -3.46 -1.80
CA ALA A 82 -3.08 -3.98 -0.83
C ALA A 82 -2.52 -2.88 0.10
N VAL A 83 -2.25 -1.67 -0.41
CA VAL A 83 -1.89 -0.53 0.45
C VAL A 83 -3.04 -0.17 1.38
N THR A 84 -4.25 -0.07 0.85
CA THR A 84 -5.44 0.29 1.63
C THR A 84 -5.72 -0.70 2.76
N ASP A 85 -5.65 -2.00 2.47
CA ASP A 85 -5.93 -3.06 3.44
C ASP A 85 -4.86 -3.12 4.53
N LYS A 86 -3.58 -2.97 4.17
CA LYS A 86 -2.51 -2.85 5.18
C LYS A 86 -2.71 -1.64 6.08
N LEU A 87 -3.11 -0.49 5.53
CA LEU A 87 -3.40 0.70 6.34
C LEU A 87 -4.62 0.50 7.23
N ALA A 88 -5.68 -0.13 6.73
CA ALA A 88 -6.86 -0.43 7.50
C ALA A 88 -6.53 -1.37 8.68
N ALA A 89 -5.74 -2.42 8.43
CA ALA A 89 -5.25 -3.31 9.48
C ALA A 89 -4.37 -2.58 10.51
N LEU A 90 -3.46 -1.71 10.07
CA LEU A 90 -2.62 -0.92 10.97
C LEU A 90 -3.45 0.05 11.83
N LYS A 91 -4.40 0.76 11.23
CA LYS A 91 -5.30 1.68 11.92
C LYS A 91 -6.18 0.94 12.93
N ASN A 92 -6.71 -0.22 12.54
CA ASN A 92 -7.51 -1.07 13.43
C ASN A 92 -6.67 -1.61 14.61
N ALA A 93 -5.40 -1.96 14.37
CA ALA A 93 -4.44 -2.30 15.40
C ALA A 93 -4.02 -1.11 16.31
N GLY A 94 -4.66 0.06 16.18
CA GLY A 94 -4.39 1.23 17.00
C GLY A 94 -3.10 1.97 16.63
N ASN A 95 -2.47 1.65 15.51
CA ASN A 95 -1.27 2.37 15.08
C ASN A 95 -1.66 3.76 14.58
N ASN A 96 -0.95 4.78 15.06
CA ASN A 96 -0.96 6.08 14.40
C ASN A 96 -0.25 5.94 13.05
N ILE A 97 -0.96 6.29 11.96
CA ILE A 97 -0.44 6.28 10.60
C ILE A 97 -0.13 7.72 10.23
N ASP A 98 1.15 8.04 10.13
CA ASP A 98 1.66 9.30 9.62
C ASP A 98 2.18 9.13 8.18
N LYS A 99 2.74 10.22 7.64
CA LYS A 99 3.25 10.24 6.26
C LYS A 99 4.39 9.24 6.05
N ASP A 100 5.21 9.03 7.07
CA ASP A 100 6.39 8.19 6.98
C ASP A 100 5.98 6.72 6.99
N LYS A 101 5.13 6.31 7.94
CA LYS A 101 4.52 4.96 7.94
C LYS A 101 3.70 4.68 6.69
N TYR A 102 2.95 5.66 6.19
CA TYR A 102 2.26 5.51 4.92
C TYR A 102 3.26 5.26 3.78
N GLY A 103 4.36 6.02 3.74
CA GLY A 103 5.43 5.83 2.78
C GLY A 103 6.06 4.44 2.87
N GLU A 104 6.27 3.93 4.08
CA GLU A 104 6.79 2.59 4.34
C GLU A 104 5.84 1.50 3.85
N VAL A 105 4.54 1.61 4.12
CA VAL A 105 3.52 0.67 3.61
C VAL A 105 3.49 0.68 2.09
N VAL A 106 3.53 1.87 1.46
CA VAL A 106 3.60 2.00 0.00
C VAL A 106 4.84 1.32 -0.54
N ASP A 107 6.01 1.59 0.04
CA ASP A 107 7.26 0.97 -0.40
C ASP A 107 7.18 -0.54 -0.25
N GLN A 108 6.70 -1.04 0.88
CA GLN A 108 6.55 -2.47 1.12
C GLN A 108 5.65 -3.15 0.09
N VAL A 109 4.47 -2.58 -0.20
CA VAL A 109 3.57 -3.16 -1.18
C VAL A 109 4.20 -3.13 -2.55
N VAL A 110 4.66 -1.96 -3.00
CA VAL A 110 5.25 -1.81 -4.33
C VAL A 110 6.49 -2.68 -4.52
N ASP A 111 7.27 -2.91 -3.46
CA ASP A 111 8.40 -3.85 -3.46
C ASP A 111 7.95 -5.29 -3.73
N GLY A 112 6.86 -5.73 -3.09
CA GLY A 112 6.27 -7.06 -3.28
C GLY A 112 5.71 -7.30 -4.69
N PHE A 113 5.29 -6.24 -5.38
CA PHE A 113 4.81 -6.29 -6.77
C PHE A 113 5.90 -5.92 -7.80
N LYS A 114 7.19 -5.87 -7.40
CA LYS A 114 8.26 -5.41 -8.32
C LYS A 114 8.35 -6.19 -9.62
N ASP A 115 8.12 -7.49 -9.56
CA ASP A 115 8.20 -8.39 -10.72
C ASP A 115 7.00 -8.23 -11.66
N ASP A 116 5.93 -7.59 -11.19
CA ASP A 116 4.71 -7.36 -11.97
C ASP A 116 4.79 -6.16 -12.92
N PHE A 117 5.81 -5.31 -12.76
CA PHE A 117 6.04 -4.17 -13.65
C PHE A 117 6.93 -4.57 -14.83
N LYS A 118 6.47 -4.34 -16.07
CA LYS A 118 7.27 -4.56 -17.30
C LYS A 118 8.66 -3.91 -17.23
N ALA A 119 8.73 -2.69 -16.69
CA ALA A 119 9.99 -2.00 -16.37
C ALA A 119 10.20 -2.00 -14.85
N THR A 120 10.53 -3.17 -14.28
CA THR A 120 10.60 -3.51 -12.85
C THR A 120 11.03 -2.36 -11.92
N LYS A 121 12.10 -1.62 -12.24
CA LYS A 121 12.55 -0.49 -11.41
C LYS A 121 11.81 0.84 -11.68
N ALA A 122 11.43 1.12 -12.92
CA ALA A 122 10.82 2.39 -13.28
C ALA A 122 9.33 2.42 -12.94
N GLY A 123 8.59 1.35 -13.27
CA GLY A 123 7.17 1.21 -12.96
C GLY A 123 6.92 1.22 -11.46
N ALA A 124 7.67 0.42 -10.69
CA ALA A 124 7.60 0.40 -9.23
C ALA A 124 7.84 1.80 -8.63
N LYS A 125 8.91 2.49 -9.02
CA LYS A 125 9.19 3.86 -8.52
C LYS A 125 8.06 4.84 -8.85
N LYS A 126 7.49 4.77 -10.06
CA LYS A 126 6.36 5.62 -10.44
C LYS A 126 5.13 5.30 -9.61
N MET A 127 4.83 4.02 -9.39
CA MET A 127 3.70 3.59 -8.56
C MET A 127 3.85 4.06 -7.12
N ALA A 128 5.03 3.85 -6.51
CA ALA A 128 5.32 4.32 -5.16
C ALA A 128 5.18 5.85 -5.06
N LYS A 129 5.68 6.61 -6.04
CA LYS A 129 5.54 8.07 -6.07
C LYS A 129 4.08 8.51 -6.19
N LEU A 130 3.30 7.87 -7.05
CA LEU A 130 1.87 8.16 -7.23
C LEU A 130 1.08 7.94 -5.95
N LEU A 131 1.32 6.81 -5.27
CA LEU A 131 0.67 6.48 -4.01
C LEU A 131 1.10 7.45 -2.91
N LYS A 132 2.41 7.68 -2.71
CA LYS A 132 2.91 8.65 -1.70
C LYS A 132 2.30 10.06 -1.87
N ASN A 133 2.02 10.48 -3.10
CA ASN A 133 1.36 11.76 -3.37
C ASN A 133 -0.13 11.78 -2.97
N ASP A 134 -0.80 10.63 -2.90
CA ASP A 134 -2.18 10.50 -2.41
C ASP A 134 -2.25 10.59 -0.86
N TRP A 135 -1.13 10.82 -0.14
CA TRP A 135 -1.07 10.95 1.32
C TRP A 135 -2.13 11.89 1.91
N ASN A 136 -2.33 13.08 1.32
CA ASN A 136 -3.30 14.04 1.85
C ASN A 136 -4.74 13.48 1.85
N LYS A 137 -5.09 12.66 0.85
CA LYS A 137 -6.39 11.99 0.78
C LYS A 137 -6.49 10.87 1.83
N VAL A 138 -5.43 10.08 1.95
CA VAL A 138 -5.32 9.01 2.96
C VAL A 138 -5.42 9.58 4.37
N LYS A 139 -4.65 10.63 4.70
CA LYS A 139 -4.71 11.32 5.99
C LYS A 139 -6.14 11.78 6.31
N SER A 140 -6.86 12.33 5.33
CA SER A 140 -8.26 12.75 5.51
C SER A 140 -9.26 11.60 5.69
N ALA A 141 -8.87 10.38 5.31
CA ALA A 141 -9.68 9.17 5.48
C ALA A 141 -9.41 8.48 6.82
N LEU A 142 -8.26 8.74 7.43
CA LEU A 142 -7.81 8.14 8.69
C LEU A 142 -8.10 9.02 9.91
N ASN A 143 -8.52 10.26 9.68
CA ASN A 143 -8.87 11.26 10.69
C ASN A 143 -10.38 11.29 10.96
#